data_AF-A0A9D7TZ10-F1
#
_entry.id   AF-A0A9D7TZ10-F1
#
_cell.length_a   1.000
_cell.length_b   1.000
_cell.length_c   1.000
_cell.angle_alpha   90.00
_cell.angle_beta   90.00
_cell.angle_gamma   90.00
#
_symmetry.space_group_name_H-M   'P 1'
#
loop_
_entity.id
_entity.type
_entity.pdbx_description
1 polymer ?
#
loop_
_entity_poly.entity_id
_entity_poly.type
_entity_poly.pdbx_seq_one_letter_code
_entity_poly.pdbx_strand_id
1 'polypeptide(L)'
;MLKGLTDIKERTLHLTQKTFNTNQLHIWDIYHFGGYAKKTDELIEFINNSWRQYQLPLDFVYTGKAFYALIDNIKKDYFMKGSNILFIHTGGLQGNLSLPEHTLLF
;
A
#
# COMPACT_ATOMS: atom_id res chain seq x y z
N MET A 1 11.34 -4.16 6.55
CA MET A 1 12.52 -3.51 5.91
C MET A 1 12.58 -3.84 4.41
N LEU A 2 12.30 -2.85 3.56
CA LEU A 2 12.59 -2.89 2.13
C LEU A 2 14.11 -2.99 1.93
N LYS A 3 14.64 -4.20 1.69
CA LYS A 3 16.05 -4.49 1.31
C LYS A 3 17.09 -3.41 1.65
N GLY A 4 17.35 -3.16 2.95
CA GLY A 4 18.46 -2.32 3.38
C GLY A 4 18.29 -0.79 3.22
N LEU A 5 17.08 -0.30 2.93
CA LEU A 5 16.78 1.14 3.01
C LEU A 5 16.73 1.60 4.47
N THR A 6 17.89 1.95 5.02
CA THR A 6 18.04 2.49 6.38
C THR A 6 18.03 4.02 6.43
N ASP A 7 18.10 4.69 5.28
CA ASP A 7 18.34 6.14 5.14
C ASP A 7 17.08 6.95 4.73
N ILE A 8 15.89 6.38 4.94
CA ILE A 8 14.61 6.98 4.52
C ILE A 8 14.37 8.36 5.16
N LYS A 9 14.75 8.52 6.43
CA LYS A 9 14.57 9.81 7.15
C LYS A 9 15.47 10.88 6.55
N GLU A 10 16.73 10.53 6.31
CA GLU A 10 17.75 11.38 5.71
C GLU A 10 17.35 11.80 4.29
N ARG A 11 16.89 10.84 3.46
CA ARG A 11 16.38 11.12 2.11
C ARG A 11 15.17 12.03 2.13
N THR A 12 14.23 11.80 3.04
CA THR A 12 13.03 12.65 3.15
C THR A 12 13.39 14.08 3.51
N LEU A 13 14.28 14.26 4.50
CA LEU A 13 14.75 15.59 4.88
C LEU A 13 15.50 16.29 3.73
N HIS A 14 16.28 15.54 2.98
CA HIS A 14 16.98 16.06 1.80
C HIS A 14 16.01 16.51 0.71
N LEU A 15 15.07 15.66 0.31
CA LEU A 15 14.10 15.94 -0.76
C LEU A 15 13.11 17.06 -0.41
N THR A 16 12.80 17.23 0.88
CA THR A 16 11.90 18.27 1.37
C THR A 16 12.60 19.57 1.76
N GLN A 17 13.92 19.68 1.51
CA GLN A 17 14.73 20.84 1.90
C GLN A 17 14.59 21.19 3.39
N LYS A 18 14.40 20.17 4.24
CA LYS A 18 14.17 20.30 5.69
C LYS A 18 12.93 21.12 6.08
N THR A 19 11.98 21.34 5.17
CA THR A 19 10.74 22.07 5.47
C THR A 19 9.63 21.16 6.03
N PHE A 20 9.80 19.84 5.92
CA PHE A 20 8.81 18.86 6.36
C PHE A 20 9.06 18.38 7.80
N ASN A 21 8.01 18.32 8.61
CA ASN A 21 8.05 17.73 9.95
C ASN A 21 7.98 16.20 9.88
N THR A 22 9.11 15.53 10.11
CA THR A 22 9.21 14.06 10.04
C THR A 22 8.36 13.32 11.08
N ASN A 23 7.88 13.99 12.14
CA ASN A 23 6.94 13.37 13.08
C ASN A 23 5.57 13.08 12.46
N GLN A 24 5.25 13.70 11.32
CA GLN A 24 4.03 13.43 10.56
C GLN A 24 4.21 12.30 9.53
N LEU A 25 5.44 11.79 9.36
CA LEU A 25 5.73 10.68 8.46
C LEU A 25 5.64 9.35 9.20
N HIS A 26 4.63 8.56 8.84
CA HIS A 26 4.49 7.18 9.28
C HIS A 26 4.74 6.26 8.09
N ILE A 27 5.60 5.26 8.28
CA ILE A 27 5.96 4.29 7.25
C ILE A 27 5.68 2.90 7.80
N TRP A 28 4.78 2.18 7.12
CA TRP A 28 4.47 0.81 7.47
C TRP A 28 5.21 -0.15 6.55
N ASP A 29 6.42 -0.55 6.94
CA ASP A 29 7.35 -1.32 6.11
C ASP A 29 7.16 -2.84 6.20
N ILE A 30 6.06 -3.30 6.80
CA ILE A 30 5.72 -4.72 7.00
C ILE A 30 4.73 -5.28 5.96
N TYR A 31 4.01 -4.42 5.23
CA TYR A 31 3.00 -4.83 4.24
C TYR A 31 3.59 -5.10 2.85
N HIS A 32 4.84 -5.57 2.77
CA HIS A 32 5.51 -5.79 1.48
C HIS A 32 5.20 -7.16 0.86
N PHE A 33 4.52 -8.07 1.57
CA PHE A 33 4.13 -9.40 1.06
C PHE A 33 5.29 -10.18 0.43
N GLY A 34 6.39 -10.34 1.19
CA GLY A 34 7.60 -11.00 0.71
C GLY A 34 8.53 -10.15 -0.17
N GLY A 35 8.15 -8.91 -0.52
CA GLY A 35 9.06 -7.92 -1.11
C GLY A 35 8.55 -7.28 -2.40
N TYR A 36 9.46 -6.60 -3.12
CA TYR A 36 9.12 -5.90 -4.37
C TYR A 36 8.57 -6.87 -5.42
N ALA A 37 7.44 -6.49 -6.04
CA ALA A 37 6.69 -7.29 -7.03
C ALA A 37 6.34 -8.73 -6.58
N LYS A 38 6.51 -9.05 -5.29
CA LYS A 38 6.02 -10.30 -4.71
C LYS A 38 4.56 -10.14 -4.34
N LYS A 39 3.85 -11.26 -4.46
CA LYS A 39 2.44 -11.44 -4.13
C LYS A 39 2.29 -12.70 -3.32
N THR A 40 1.27 -12.73 -2.49
CA THR A 40 0.79 -13.89 -1.74
C THR A 40 -0.68 -14.11 -2.08
N ASP A 41 -1.19 -15.30 -1.80
CA ASP A 41 -2.62 -15.59 -2.01
C ASP A 41 -3.50 -14.65 -1.19
N GLU A 42 -3.07 -14.32 0.03
CA GLU A 42 -3.71 -13.32 0.89
C GLU A 42 -3.85 -11.94 0.21
N LEU A 43 -2.79 -11.46 -0.44
CA LEU A 43 -2.85 -10.17 -1.13
C LEU A 43 -3.82 -10.21 -2.32
N ILE A 44 -3.80 -11.31 -3.08
CA ILE A 44 -4.70 -11.49 -4.24
C ILE A 44 -6.15 -11.58 -3.77
N GLU A 45 -6.43 -12.35 -2.72
CA GLU A 45 -7.76 -12.45 -2.13
C GLU A 45 -8.25 -11.09 -1.62
N PHE A 46 -7.38 -10.34 -0.93
CA PHE A 46 -7.70 -8.98 -0.48
C PHE A 46 -8.06 -8.05 -1.64
N ILE A 47 -7.31 -8.07 -2.74
CA ILE A 47 -7.58 -7.24 -3.92
C ILE A 47 -8.93 -7.62 -4.53
N ASN A 48 -9.22 -8.91 -4.68
CA ASN A 48 -10.49 -9.39 -5.22
C ASN A 48 -11.67 -9.06 -4.30
N ASN A 49 -11.49 -9.09 -2.98
CA ASN A 49 -12.50 -8.66 -2.01
C ASN A 49 -12.72 -7.15 -2.07
N SER A 50 -11.66 -6.37 -2.23
CA SER A 50 -11.73 -4.90 -2.39
C SER A 50 -12.49 -4.52 -3.66
N TRP A 51 -12.26 -5.23 -4.77
CA TRP A 51 -13.04 -5.08 -5.99
C TRP A 51 -14.52 -5.41 -5.75
N ARG A 52 -14.84 -6.57 -5.16
CA ARG A 52 -16.23 -6.96 -4.88
C ARG A 52 -16.96 -5.95 -4.00
N GLN A 53 -16.29 -5.38 -3.00
CA GLN A 53 -16.89 -4.47 -2.04
C GLN A 53 -17.00 -3.03 -2.55
N TYR A 54 -15.96 -2.52 -3.19
CA TYR A 54 -15.82 -1.09 -3.51
C TYR A 54 -15.77 -0.78 -5.00
N GLN A 55 -15.72 -1.80 -5.86
CA GLN A 55 -15.45 -1.66 -7.29
C GLN A 55 -14.15 -0.86 -7.56
N LEU A 56 -13.15 -1.07 -6.69
CA LEU A 56 -11.85 -0.40 -6.76
C LEU A 56 -10.80 -1.37 -7.34
N PRO A 57 -10.38 -1.20 -8.60
CA PRO A 57 -9.31 -2.00 -9.17
C PRO A 57 -7.98 -1.59 -8.55
N LEU A 58 -7.17 -2.55 -8.09
CA LEU A 58 -5.87 -2.34 -7.47
C LEU A 58 -4.79 -3.16 -8.17
N ASP A 59 -3.54 -2.72 -8.12
CA ASP A 59 -2.39 -3.48 -8.60
C ASP A 59 -1.68 -4.25 -7.46
N PHE A 60 -1.14 -5.43 -7.75
CA PHE A 60 -0.49 -6.26 -6.71
C PHE A 60 0.90 -5.76 -6.30
N VAL A 61 1.50 -4.80 -7.00
CA VAL A 61 2.85 -4.30 -6.72
C VAL A 61 2.81 -3.15 -5.71
N TYR A 62 1.85 -2.22 -5.84
CA TYR A 62 1.79 -0.99 -5.06
C TYR A 62 0.42 -0.76 -4.39
N THR A 63 -0.62 -0.43 -5.16
CA THR A 63 -1.88 0.09 -4.63
C THR A 63 -2.63 -0.96 -3.79
N GLY A 64 -2.56 -2.24 -4.16
CA GLY A 64 -3.11 -3.34 -3.36
C GLY A 64 -2.45 -3.45 -1.99
N LYS A 65 -1.13 -3.28 -1.91
CA LYS A 65 -0.38 -3.33 -0.64
C LYS A 65 -0.65 -2.11 0.24
N ALA A 66 -0.69 -0.93 -0.38
CA ALA A 66 -0.99 0.31 0.32
C ALA A 66 -2.42 0.32 0.87
N PHE A 67 -3.39 -0.15 0.07
CA PHE A 67 -4.78 -0.24 0.48
C PHE A 67 -4.98 -1.31 1.56
N TYR A 68 -4.29 -2.45 1.46
CA TYR A 68 -4.27 -3.45 2.53
C TYR A 68 -3.79 -2.82 3.84
N ALA A 69 -2.64 -2.13 3.81
CA ALA A 69 -2.08 -1.49 4.99
C ALA A 69 -3.05 -0.48 5.62
N LEU A 70 -3.75 0.31 4.80
CA LEU A 70 -4.77 1.24 5.27
C LEU A 70 -5.93 0.52 5.98
N ILE A 71 -6.53 -0.49 5.33
CA ILE A 71 -7.68 -1.22 5.88
C ILE A 71 -7.31 -1.95 7.16
N ASP A 72 -6.13 -2.56 7.22
CA ASP A 72 -5.65 -3.25 8.41
C ASP A 72 -5.40 -2.28 9.58
N ASN A 73 -4.82 -1.10 9.33
CA ASN A 73 -4.66 -0.08 10.36
C ASN A 73 -6.00 0.49 10.84
N ILE A 74 -7.00 0.65 9.96
CA ILE A 74 -8.36 1.02 10.37
C ILE A 74 -8.94 -0.04 11.32
N LYS A 75 -8.79 -1.33 11.00
CA LYS A 75 -9.28 -2.44 11.85
C LYS A 75 -8.58 -2.53 13.20
N LYS A 76 -7.35 -2.03 13.29
CA LYS A 76 -6.54 -1.98 14.52
C LYS A 76 -6.77 -0.70 15.35
N ASP A 77 -7.80 0.08 15.03
CA ASP A 77 -8.10 1.36 15.68
C ASP A 77 -6.92 2.34 15.69
N TYR A 78 -6.05 2.27 14.67
CA TYR A 78 -4.89 3.16 14.55
C TYR A 78 -5.30 4.63 14.38
N PHE A 79 -6.40 4.85 13.65
CA PHE A 79 -6.96 6.18 13.42
C PHE A 79 -8.05 6.47 14.45
N MET A 80 -8.11 7.73 14.93
CA MET A 80 -9.19 8.17 15.80
C MET A 80 -10.55 8.00 15.11
N LYS A 81 -11.53 7.46 15.83
CA LYS A 81 -12.89 7.27 15.32
C LYS A 81 -13.47 8.58 14.78
N GLY A 82 -14.07 8.53 13.58
CA GLY A 82 -14.61 9.70 12.90
C GLY A 82 -13.61 10.48 12.04
N SER A 83 -12.36 10.01 11.93
CA SER A 83 -11.37 10.61 11.02
C SER A 83 -11.79 10.46 9.55
N ASN A 84 -11.56 11.52 8.76
CA ASN A 84 -11.64 11.45 7.30
C ASN A 84 -10.28 11.03 6.74
N ILE A 85 -10.25 9.96 5.95
CA ILE A 85 -9.01 9.42 5.37
C ILE A 85 -9.07 9.56 3.86
N LEU A 86 -8.06 10.22 3.28
CA LEU A 86 -7.84 10.29 1.84
C LEU A 86 -6.81 9.24 1.42
N PHE A 87 -7.21 8.27 0.62
CA PHE A 87 -6.31 7.32 -0.02
C PHE A 87 -5.94 7.81 -1.42
N ILE A 88 -4.65 7.91 -1.72
CA ILE A 88 -4.16 8.28 -3.05
C ILE A 88 -3.94 7.01 -3.88
N HIS A 89 -4.87 6.74 -4.80
CA HIS A 89 -4.77 5.63 -5.74
C HIS A 89 -3.83 5.99 -6.90
N THR A 90 -2.56 5.59 -6.81
CA THR A 90 -1.50 6.03 -7.74
C THR A 90 -1.49 5.35 -9.12
N GLY A 91 -2.49 4.51 -9.43
CA GLY A 91 -2.55 3.76 -10.70
C GLY A 91 -1.79 2.44 -10.62
N GLY A 92 -1.13 2.03 -11.71
CA GLY A 92 -0.25 0.84 -11.74
C GLY A 92 -0.92 -0.45 -12.24
N LEU A 93 -2.19 -0.41 -12.65
CA LEU A 93 -2.95 -1.60 -13.08
C LEU A 93 -2.28 -2.40 -14.20
N GLN A 94 -1.47 -1.76 -15.04
CA GLN A 94 -0.68 -2.45 -16.07
C GLN A 94 0.28 -3.50 -15.48
N GLY A 95 0.68 -3.38 -14.21
CA GLY A 95 1.47 -4.40 -13.52
C GLY A 95 0.75 -5.74 -13.41
N ASN A 96 -0.59 -5.74 -13.36
CA ASN A 96 -1.41 -6.94 -13.28
C ASN A 96 -1.37 -7.78 -14.55
N LEU A 97 -0.96 -7.24 -15.70
CA LEU A 97 -0.82 -7.99 -16.96
C LEU A 97 0.20 -9.12 -16.89
N SER A 98 1.07 -9.12 -15.86
CA SER A 98 2.00 -10.22 -15.59
C SER A 98 1.38 -11.41 -14.87
N LEU A 99 0.12 -11.29 -14.42
CA LEU A 99 -0.61 -12.36 -13.74
C LEU A 99 -1.22 -13.32 -14.77
N PRO A 100 -1.36 -14.61 -14.44
CA PRO A 100 -2.21 -15.52 -15.20
C PRO A 100 -3.62 -14.96 -15.32
N GLU A 101 -4.28 -15.26 -16.44
CA GLU A 101 -5.69 -14.90 -16.64
C GLU A 101 -6.55 -15.38 -15.47
N HIS A 102 -7.58 -14.60 -15.15
CA HIS A 102 -8.53 -14.86 -14.06
C HIS A 102 -7.95 -14.86 -12.63
N THR A 103 -6.69 -14.45 -12.43
CA THR A 103 -6.14 -14.22 -11.08
C THR A 103 -6.88 -13.10 -10.35
N LEU A 104 -7.18 -12.01 -11.05
CA LEU A 104 -7.99 -10.90 -10.56
C LEU A 104 -9.37 -10.94 -11.24
N LEU A 105 -10.39 -10.48 -10.53
CA LEU A 105 -11.79 -10.53 -10.97
C LEU A 105 -12.21 -9.37 -11.90
N PHE A 106 -11.25 -8.55 -12.35
CA PHE A 106 -11.44 -7.38 -13.20
C PHE A 106 -10.30 -7.25 -14.22
#